data_AF-A0A838WAI1-F1
#
_entry.id   AF-A0A838WAI1-F1
#
_cell.length_a   1.000
_cell.length_b   1.000
_cell.length_c   1.000
_cell.angle_alpha   90.00
_cell.angle_beta   90.00
_cell.angle_gamma   90.00
#
_symmetry.space_group_name_H-M   'P 1'
#
loop_
_entity.id
_entity.type
_entity.pdbx_description
1 polymer ?
#
loop_
_entity_poly.entity_id
_entity_poly.type
_entity_poly.pdbx_seq_one_letter_code
_entity_poly.pdbx_strand_id
1 'polypeptide(L)'
;MRSCLQQVISPQEDINHSHTVIYDYENGEKICSHCGIVIKDKLNDMELDNEYPKGKNEFNTVLPHSLTLYNQGISTTIADSYTSKSNEWPTSQQTRNKIEFLNKIVSYSNEKRNLKIVIDILNRLKDKISLTSACVEEAFSYYRKALETGLIKGRSIKEMIIACVYITCKKILLPRTLSEIAKIVNGNEVFAARCYRILTREFKIVYTQVDPVLYLHKIAKESSISEKTTRKALDILISIRKNQAFIGKDPLSVAAAILYSTCRKNREKISQSKIAHSAHINIITLRKRLSEIKSIFGDLDSLLNNIESPKNKIKLESKQMQMNIPMMNVK
;
A
#
# COMPACT_ATOMS: atom_id res chain seq x y z
N MET A 1 25.56 -35.51 -39.80
CA MET A 1 25.91 -36.89 -39.40
C MET A 1 26.79 -36.85 -38.15
N ARG A 2 26.20 -36.93 -36.96
CA ARG A 2 26.89 -37.42 -35.77
C ARG A 2 26.02 -38.52 -35.17
N SER A 3 26.21 -39.71 -35.71
CA SER A 3 25.86 -40.97 -35.08
C SER A 3 26.89 -41.24 -33.99
N CYS A 4 26.51 -41.07 -32.73
CA CYS A 4 27.19 -41.73 -31.62
C CYS A 4 26.24 -41.82 -30.43
N LEU A 5 25.80 -43.07 -30.20
CA LEU A 5 25.45 -43.64 -28.90
C LEU A 5 24.38 -42.88 -28.11
N GLN A 6 23.15 -43.21 -28.48
CA GLN A 6 21.99 -43.12 -27.61
C GLN A 6 22.14 -44.19 -26.50
N GLN A 7 22.93 -43.89 -25.47
CA GLN A 7 22.80 -44.58 -24.19
C GLN A 7 21.75 -43.84 -23.39
N VAL A 8 20.52 -44.35 -23.48
CA VAL A 8 19.44 -44.04 -22.54
C VAL A 8 19.88 -44.59 -21.18
N ILE A 9 20.47 -43.74 -20.34
CA ILE A 9 20.75 -44.08 -18.95
C ILE A 9 19.44 -43.91 -18.18
N SER A 10 19.07 -44.97 -17.48
CA SER A 10 17.89 -45.09 -16.61
C SER A 10 17.84 -44.02 -15.51
N PRO A 11 16.65 -43.66 -14.98
CA PRO A 11 16.44 -42.43 -14.19
C PRO A 11 16.87 -42.52 -12.71
N GLN A 12 17.83 -43.38 -12.34
CA GLN A 12 18.10 -43.71 -10.93
C GLN A 12 19.58 -43.97 -10.60
N GLU A 13 20.48 -43.08 -11.04
CA GLU A 13 21.81 -43.00 -10.42
C GLU A 13 22.07 -41.55 -9.98
N ASP A 14 21.84 -41.29 -8.69
CA ASP A 14 22.21 -40.05 -8.01
C ASP A 14 23.74 -39.94 -7.94
N ILE A 15 24.36 -39.56 -9.05
CA ILE A 15 25.76 -39.16 -9.08
C ILE A 15 25.81 -37.76 -8.46
N ASN A 16 26.52 -37.63 -7.33
CA ASN A 16 26.83 -36.35 -6.70
C ASN A 16 27.60 -35.45 -7.68
N HIS A 17 26.86 -34.74 -8.54
CA HIS A 17 27.43 -33.97 -9.63
C HIS A 17 27.75 -32.55 -9.15
N SER A 18 28.91 -32.37 -8.51
CA SER A 18 29.36 -31.12 -7.89
C SER A 18 29.97 -30.10 -8.87
N HIS A 19 29.48 -30.05 -10.10
CA HIS A 19 30.00 -29.16 -11.15
C HIS A 19 28.97 -28.08 -11.50
N THR A 20 29.44 -26.93 -11.98
CA THR A 20 28.59 -25.79 -12.33
C THR A 20 27.67 -26.12 -13.50
N VAL A 21 26.39 -25.81 -13.33
CA VAL A 21 25.30 -26.11 -14.28
C VAL A 21 24.94 -24.85 -15.05
N ILE A 22 24.82 -24.98 -16.37
CA ILE A 22 24.38 -23.93 -17.31
C ILE A 22 23.00 -24.33 -17.85
N TYR A 23 22.15 -23.33 -18.08
CA TYR A 23 20.85 -23.50 -18.71
C TYR A 23 20.96 -23.15 -20.19
N ASP A 24 20.62 -24.09 -21.05
CA ASP A 24 20.41 -23.84 -22.47
C ASP A 24 18.92 -23.60 -22.71
N TYR A 25 18.56 -22.34 -22.96
CA TYR A 25 17.18 -21.92 -23.18
C TYR A 25 16.65 -22.29 -24.57
N GLU A 26 17.52 -22.52 -25.57
CA GLU A 26 17.06 -22.87 -26.93
C GLU A 26 16.56 -24.31 -26.97
N ASN A 27 17.23 -25.20 -26.24
CA ASN A 27 16.88 -26.62 -26.15
C ASN A 27 16.06 -26.98 -24.91
N GLY A 28 16.01 -26.08 -23.91
CA GLY A 28 15.31 -26.32 -22.65
C GLY A 28 16.00 -27.38 -21.79
N GLU A 29 17.33 -27.31 -21.67
CA GLU A 29 18.15 -28.34 -21.04
C GLU A 29 19.03 -27.76 -19.92
N LYS A 30 19.22 -28.52 -18.82
CA LYS A 30 20.25 -28.21 -17.81
C LYS A 30 21.49 -29.03 -18.10
N ILE A 31 22.55 -28.36 -18.53
CA ILE A 31 23.79 -29.00 -18.96
C ILE A 31 24.88 -28.69 -17.95
N CYS A 32 25.70 -29.69 -17.61
CA CYS A 32 26.91 -29.41 -16.86
C CYS A 32 27.99 -28.78 -17.75
N SER A 33 28.54 -27.65 -17.32
CA SER A 33 29.59 -26.93 -18.06
C SER A 33 30.89 -27.72 -18.26
N HIS A 34 31.21 -28.65 -17.36
CA HIS A 34 32.50 -29.34 -17.36
C HIS A 34 32.49 -30.67 -18.12
N CYS A 35 31.44 -31.48 -17.97
CA CYS A 35 31.35 -32.81 -18.58
C CYS A 35 30.36 -32.90 -19.75
N GLY A 36 29.54 -31.86 -19.98
CA GLY A 36 28.54 -31.86 -21.04
C GLY A 36 27.36 -32.81 -20.82
N ILE A 37 27.25 -33.43 -19.64
CA ILE A 37 26.12 -34.29 -19.30
C ILE A 37 24.87 -33.43 -19.13
N VAL A 38 23.78 -33.86 -19.75
CA VAL A 38 22.47 -33.26 -19.55
C VAL A 38 21.86 -33.87 -18.28
N ILE A 39 21.66 -33.01 -17.29
CA ILE A 39 21.12 -33.38 -15.97
C ILE A 39 19.60 -33.48 -16.05
N LYS A 40 18.99 -32.62 -16.86
CA LYS A 40 17.55 -32.58 -17.06
C LYS A 40 17.20 -32.06 -18.45
N ASP A 41 16.51 -32.90 -19.20
CA ASP A 41 15.97 -32.58 -20.53
C ASP A 41 14.54 -32.04 -20.39
N LYS A 42 14.09 -31.22 -21.35
CA LYS A 42 12.73 -30.67 -21.44
C LYS A 42 12.31 -29.92 -20.17
N LEU A 43 13.08 -28.90 -19.82
CA LEU A 43 12.65 -27.87 -18.90
C LEU A 43 11.48 -27.14 -19.55
N ASN A 44 10.28 -27.41 -19.05
CA ASN A 44 9.21 -26.43 -19.15
C ASN A 44 9.57 -25.34 -18.14
N ASP A 45 10.00 -24.18 -18.64
CA ASP A 45 10.20 -22.99 -17.82
C ASP A 45 8.82 -22.51 -17.34
N MET A 46 8.35 -23.09 -16.24
CA MET A 46 7.20 -22.60 -15.48
C MET A 46 7.40 -21.14 -15.03
N GLU A 47 8.63 -20.63 -15.09
CA GLU A 47 8.98 -19.24 -14.79
C GLU A 47 8.66 -18.27 -15.94
N LEU A 48 8.70 -18.72 -17.21
CA LEU A 48 8.42 -17.89 -18.39
C LEU A 48 6.91 -17.87 -18.76
N ASP A 49 6.15 -18.90 -18.40
CA ASP A 49 4.68 -18.98 -18.63
C ASP A 49 3.85 -18.08 -17.70
N ASN A 50 4.49 -17.20 -16.93
CA ASN A 50 3.82 -16.22 -16.06
C ASN A 50 3.18 -15.05 -16.81
N GLU A 51 3.28 -15.00 -18.15
CA GLU A 51 2.41 -14.13 -18.96
C GLU A 51 0.99 -14.69 -18.96
N TYR A 52 0.31 -14.56 -17.82
CA TYR A 52 -1.14 -14.71 -17.75
C TYR A 52 -1.74 -13.82 -18.85
N PRO A 53 -2.42 -14.40 -19.86
CA PRO A 53 -2.97 -13.60 -20.92
C PRO A 53 -4.02 -12.68 -20.29
N LYS A 54 -3.77 -11.37 -20.40
CA LYS A 54 -4.69 -10.33 -19.96
C LYS A 54 -5.90 -10.32 -20.91
N GLY A 55 -6.82 -11.28 -20.74
CA GLY A 55 -7.95 -11.49 -21.63
C GLY A 55 -8.79 -12.71 -21.27
N LYS A 56 -9.98 -12.82 -21.89
CA LYS A 56 -10.79 -14.06 -21.85
C LYS A 56 -10.21 -15.03 -22.87
N ASN A 57 -9.20 -15.78 -22.45
CA ASN A 57 -8.60 -16.81 -23.28
C ASN A 57 -9.01 -18.19 -22.76
N GLU A 58 -9.38 -19.11 -23.66
CA GLU A 58 -9.77 -20.48 -23.32
C GLU A 58 -8.63 -21.28 -22.65
N PHE A 59 -7.40 -20.82 -22.83
CA PHE A 59 -6.19 -21.40 -22.21
C PHE A 59 -5.98 -21.01 -20.75
N ASN A 60 -6.79 -20.10 -20.18
CA ASN A 60 -6.69 -19.72 -18.77
C ASN A 60 -7.20 -20.83 -17.85
N THR A 61 -6.32 -21.78 -17.53
CA THR A 61 -6.64 -22.93 -16.67
C THR A 61 -6.58 -22.58 -15.18
N VAL A 62 -5.90 -21.49 -14.81
CA VAL A 62 -5.66 -21.12 -13.41
C VAL A 62 -5.94 -19.63 -13.18
N LEU A 63 -6.60 -19.31 -12.08
CA LEU A 63 -6.79 -17.93 -11.63
C LEU A 63 -5.47 -17.43 -10.98
N PRO A 64 -4.99 -16.21 -11.27
CA PRO A 64 -3.80 -15.68 -10.62
C PRO A 64 -3.99 -15.65 -9.11
N HIS A 65 -2.99 -16.18 -8.39
CA HIS A 65 -3.04 -16.37 -6.95
C HIS A 65 -2.90 -15.02 -6.23
N SER A 66 -4.00 -14.28 -6.07
CA SER A 66 -4.00 -13.06 -5.26
C SER A 66 -4.25 -13.39 -3.79
N LEU A 67 -3.45 -12.80 -2.90
CA LEU A 67 -3.67 -12.88 -1.46
C LEU A 67 -5.03 -12.30 -1.04
N THR A 68 -5.62 -11.41 -1.85
CA THR A 68 -6.94 -10.82 -1.61
C THR A 68 -8.08 -11.81 -1.76
N LEU A 69 -7.86 -12.95 -2.41
CA LEU A 69 -8.88 -13.99 -2.51
C LEU A 69 -9.02 -14.71 -1.17
N TYR A 70 -10.26 -14.79 -0.67
CA TYR A 70 -10.53 -15.29 0.68
C TYR A 70 -10.03 -16.73 0.93
N ASN A 71 -9.93 -17.56 -0.11
CA ASN A 71 -9.30 -18.89 -0.11
C ASN A 71 -8.12 -19.00 -1.10
N GLN A 72 -7.35 -17.93 -1.32
CA GLN A 72 -6.18 -17.98 -2.22
C GLN A 72 -6.50 -18.42 -3.67
N GLY A 73 -7.78 -18.37 -4.08
CA GLY A 73 -8.24 -18.80 -5.40
C GLY A 73 -8.69 -20.25 -5.50
N ILE A 74 -8.72 -21.02 -4.41
CA ILE A 74 -9.11 -22.45 -4.42
C ILE A 74 -10.62 -22.64 -4.65
N SER A 75 -11.44 -21.68 -4.20
CA SER A 75 -12.89 -21.76 -4.37
C SER A 75 -13.31 -21.14 -5.69
N THR A 76 -14.08 -21.89 -6.47
CA THR A 76 -14.83 -21.34 -7.60
C THR A 76 -16.17 -20.80 -7.12
N THR A 77 -16.75 -19.89 -7.89
CA THR A 77 -18.11 -19.38 -7.69
C THR A 77 -18.93 -19.72 -8.91
N ILE A 78 -20.12 -20.25 -8.69
CA ILE A 78 -21.12 -20.35 -9.75
C ILE A 78 -21.52 -18.91 -10.09
N ALA A 79 -21.45 -18.53 -11.36
CA ALA A 79 -21.80 -17.20 -11.86
C ALA A 79 -23.25 -16.82 -11.47
N ASP A 80 -23.61 -15.54 -11.52
CA ASP A 80 -25.00 -15.08 -11.37
C ASP A 80 -25.60 -14.70 -12.73
N SER A 81 -26.92 -14.48 -12.78
CA SER A 81 -27.69 -14.10 -13.98
C SER A 81 -27.14 -12.89 -14.73
N TYR A 82 -26.45 -11.97 -14.03
CA TYR A 82 -25.88 -10.76 -14.63
C TYR A 82 -24.55 -10.98 -15.34
N THR A 83 -23.89 -12.12 -15.06
CA THR A 83 -22.55 -12.46 -15.59
C THR A 83 -22.59 -13.49 -16.72
N SER A 84 -23.71 -14.18 -16.89
CA SER A 84 -23.97 -15.06 -18.02
C SER A 84 -24.41 -14.23 -19.23
N LYS A 85 -23.58 -14.19 -20.27
CA LYS A 85 -23.97 -13.61 -21.58
C LYS A 85 -24.89 -14.53 -22.38
N SER A 86 -25.10 -15.77 -21.93
CA SER A 86 -26.00 -16.71 -22.59
C SER A 86 -27.42 -16.55 -22.05
N ASN A 87 -28.41 -16.66 -22.94
CA ASN A 87 -29.83 -16.86 -22.63
C ASN A 87 -30.12 -18.17 -21.86
N GLU A 88 -29.09 -18.84 -21.32
CA GLU A 88 -29.12 -20.16 -20.69
C GLU A 88 -28.95 -20.08 -19.17
N TRP A 89 -28.99 -18.89 -18.57
CA TRP A 89 -29.14 -18.80 -17.13
C TRP A 89 -30.49 -19.40 -16.72
N PRO A 90 -30.61 -20.18 -15.63
CA PRO A 90 -31.88 -20.79 -15.26
C PRO A 90 -32.96 -19.72 -15.04
N THR A 91 -33.88 -19.60 -15.99
CA THR A 91 -34.98 -18.62 -15.95
C THR A 91 -35.91 -18.90 -14.77
N SER A 92 -36.01 -20.16 -14.34
CA SER A 92 -36.81 -20.58 -13.19
C SER A 92 -36.29 -19.99 -11.88
N GLN A 93 -37.22 -19.42 -11.12
CA GLN A 93 -36.95 -18.89 -9.77
C GLN A 93 -36.45 -19.99 -8.82
N GLN A 94 -36.90 -21.24 -9.01
CA GLN A 94 -36.55 -22.37 -8.14
C GLN A 94 -35.06 -22.72 -8.23
N THR A 95 -34.52 -22.73 -9.45
CA THR A 95 -33.10 -22.97 -9.71
C THR A 95 -32.22 -21.86 -9.16
N ARG A 96 -32.66 -20.59 -9.24
CA ARG A 96 -31.95 -19.45 -8.63
C ARG A 96 -31.91 -19.57 -7.11
N ASN A 97 -33.05 -19.84 -6.48
CA ASN A 97 -33.12 -20.04 -5.04
C ASN A 97 -32.26 -21.24 -4.58
N LYS A 98 -32.17 -22.30 -5.38
CA LYS A 98 -31.30 -23.45 -5.11
C LYS A 98 -29.82 -23.07 -5.16
N ILE A 99 -29.39 -22.29 -6.15
CA ILE A 99 -28.00 -21.83 -6.26
C ILE A 99 -27.65 -20.90 -5.09
N GLU A 100 -28.52 -19.95 -4.74
CA GLU A 100 -28.33 -19.09 -3.57
C GLU A 100 -28.22 -19.88 -2.27
N PHE A 101 -29.07 -20.90 -2.10
CA PHE A 101 -29.03 -21.80 -0.96
C PHE A 101 -27.71 -22.59 -0.88
N LEU A 102 -27.25 -23.14 -2.00
CA LEU A 102 -25.96 -23.85 -2.07
C LEU A 102 -24.79 -22.90 -1.77
N ASN A 103 -24.78 -21.70 -2.33
CA ASN A 103 -23.77 -20.67 -2.04
C ASN A 103 -23.76 -20.27 -0.55
N LYS A 104 -24.93 -20.24 0.09
CA LYS A 104 -25.07 -20.00 1.53
C LYS A 104 -24.49 -21.14 2.37
N ILE A 105 -24.67 -22.41 1.95
CA ILE A 105 -24.07 -23.58 2.61
C ILE A 105 -22.55 -23.57 2.48
N VAL A 106 -22.02 -23.31 1.27
CA VAL A 106 -20.56 -23.27 1.04
C VAL A 106 -19.90 -22.13 1.84
N SER A 107 -20.63 -21.04 2.04
CA SER A 107 -20.20 -19.88 2.85
C SER A 107 -20.58 -19.98 4.33
N TYR A 108 -20.95 -21.17 4.84
CA TYR A 108 -21.46 -21.34 6.20
C TYR A 108 -20.45 -20.98 7.30
N SER A 109 -19.14 -21.12 7.03
CA SER A 109 -18.13 -20.73 8.02
C SER A 109 -18.18 -19.22 8.29
N ASN A 110 -18.31 -18.87 9.57
CA ASN A 110 -18.30 -17.48 10.06
C ASN A 110 -17.03 -16.73 9.62
N GLU A 111 -15.89 -17.43 9.54
CA GLU A 111 -14.62 -16.85 9.10
C GLU A 111 -14.65 -16.45 7.62
N LYS A 112 -15.18 -17.33 6.76
CA LYS A 112 -15.34 -17.06 5.32
C LYS A 112 -16.24 -15.85 5.08
N ARG A 113 -17.37 -15.78 5.80
CA ARG A 113 -18.29 -14.64 5.72
C ARG A 113 -17.61 -13.34 6.16
N ASN A 114 -16.84 -13.39 7.25
CA ASN A 114 -16.08 -12.22 7.72
C ASN A 114 -15.06 -11.75 6.66
N LEU A 115 -14.23 -12.65 6.15
CA LEU A 115 -13.24 -12.31 5.12
C LEU A 115 -13.89 -11.70 3.86
N LYS A 116 -15.05 -12.21 3.43
CA LYS A 116 -15.80 -11.63 2.30
C LYS A 116 -16.23 -10.18 2.57
N ILE A 117 -16.74 -9.89 3.77
CA ILE A 117 -17.12 -8.53 4.18
C ILE A 117 -15.88 -7.63 4.20
N VAL A 118 -14.75 -8.14 4.67
CA VAL A 118 -13.48 -7.40 4.75
C VAL A 118 -12.98 -7.02 3.36
N ILE A 119 -12.98 -7.96 2.42
CA ILE A 119 -12.55 -7.73 1.04
C ILE A 119 -13.43 -6.66 0.37
N ASP A 120 -14.74 -6.71 0.55
CA ASP A 120 -15.67 -5.70 0.03
C ASP A 120 -15.36 -4.29 0.59
N ILE A 121 -15.14 -4.18 1.91
CA ILE A 121 -14.75 -2.90 2.55
C ILE A 121 -13.40 -2.41 2.03
N LEU A 122 -12.42 -3.30 1.86
CA LEU A 122 -11.10 -2.95 1.33
C LEU A 122 -11.15 -2.49 -0.12
N ASN A 123 -11.98 -3.12 -0.96
CA ASN A 123 -12.20 -2.70 -2.35
C ASN A 123 -12.86 -1.31 -2.41
N ARG A 124 -13.88 -1.07 -1.57
CA ARG A 124 -14.48 0.27 -1.46
C ARG A 124 -13.45 1.32 -1.02
N LEU A 125 -12.54 0.96 -0.11
CA LEU A 125 -11.44 1.83 0.32
C LEU A 125 -10.43 2.09 -0.80
N LYS A 126 -10.10 1.05 -1.57
CA LYS A 126 -9.22 1.14 -2.74
C LYS A 126 -9.74 2.19 -3.71
N ASP A 127 -11.03 2.13 -4.04
CA ASP A 127 -11.65 3.04 -5.01
C ASP A 127 -11.70 4.48 -4.48
N LYS A 128 -12.08 4.69 -3.22
CA LYS A 128 -12.19 6.05 -2.65
C LYS A 128 -10.85 6.72 -2.35
N ILE A 129 -9.82 5.95 -1.96
CA ILE A 129 -8.50 6.49 -1.58
C ILE A 129 -7.50 6.40 -2.74
N SER A 130 -7.87 5.71 -3.83
CA SER A 130 -7.01 5.37 -4.97
C SER A 130 -5.76 4.61 -4.54
N LEU A 131 -5.95 3.58 -3.69
CA LEU A 131 -4.85 2.70 -3.28
C LEU A 131 -4.51 1.71 -4.42
N THR A 132 -3.25 1.31 -4.51
CA THR A 132 -2.84 0.24 -5.43
C THR A 132 -3.36 -1.12 -4.93
N SER A 133 -3.48 -2.10 -5.83
CA SER A 133 -3.84 -3.47 -5.45
C SER A 133 -2.87 -4.03 -4.42
N ALA A 134 -1.56 -3.80 -4.58
CA ALA A 134 -0.53 -4.22 -3.63
C ALA A 134 -0.79 -3.72 -2.19
N CYS A 135 -1.19 -2.46 -2.02
CA CYS A 135 -1.55 -1.92 -0.70
C CYS A 135 -2.74 -2.66 -0.08
N VAL A 136 -3.71 -3.05 -0.90
CA VAL A 136 -4.90 -3.77 -0.44
C VAL A 136 -4.54 -5.18 -0.01
N GLU A 137 -3.69 -5.88 -0.77
CA GLU A 137 -3.23 -7.22 -0.41
C GLU A 137 -2.43 -7.21 0.89
N GLU A 138 -1.57 -6.20 1.07
CA GLU A 138 -0.80 -6.05 2.30
C GLU A 138 -1.71 -5.73 3.50
N ALA A 139 -2.67 -4.81 3.36
CA ALA A 139 -3.64 -4.52 4.40
C ALA A 139 -4.47 -5.76 4.78
N PHE A 140 -4.84 -6.57 3.79
CA PHE A 140 -5.54 -7.83 4.00
C PHE A 140 -4.66 -8.88 4.68
N SER A 141 -3.36 -8.94 4.37
CA SER A 141 -2.40 -9.81 5.05
C SER A 141 -2.31 -9.50 6.55
N TYR A 142 -2.25 -8.21 6.93
CA TYR A 142 -2.31 -7.82 8.35
C TYR A 142 -3.62 -8.24 9.01
N TYR A 143 -4.74 -8.12 8.31
CA TYR A 143 -6.05 -8.53 8.82
C TYR A 143 -6.10 -10.06 9.05
N ARG A 144 -5.60 -10.86 8.11
CA ARG A 144 -5.51 -12.33 8.26
C ARG A 144 -4.66 -12.72 9.46
N LYS A 145 -3.46 -12.12 9.60
CA LYS A 145 -2.60 -12.34 10.77
C LYS A 145 -3.31 -11.97 12.08
N ALA A 146 -4.13 -10.92 12.08
CA ALA A 146 -4.91 -10.52 13.24
C ALA A 146 -6.04 -11.52 13.56
N LEU A 147 -6.60 -12.17 12.53
CA LEU A 147 -7.62 -13.21 12.67
C LEU A 147 -7.03 -14.48 13.27
N GLU A 148 -5.89 -14.95 12.74
CA GLU A 148 -5.16 -16.13 13.19
C GLU A 148 -4.71 -16.00 14.65
N THR A 149 -4.28 -14.80 15.06
CA THR A 149 -3.90 -14.48 16.45
C THR A 149 -5.09 -14.23 17.37
N GLY A 150 -6.34 -14.26 16.86
CA GLY A 150 -7.55 -14.07 17.65
C GLY A 150 -7.80 -12.63 18.12
N LEU A 151 -7.09 -11.63 17.60
CA LEU A 151 -7.19 -10.22 17.99
C LEU A 151 -8.50 -9.55 17.57
N ILE A 152 -9.33 -10.21 16.76
CA ILE A 152 -10.57 -9.65 16.21
C ILE A 152 -11.77 -9.89 17.15
N LYS A 153 -11.68 -10.89 18.04
CA LYS A 153 -12.78 -11.27 18.94
C LYS A 153 -13.16 -10.10 19.87
N GLY A 154 -14.45 -9.75 19.91
CA GLY A 154 -14.98 -8.65 20.73
C GLY A 154 -14.72 -7.23 20.19
N ARG A 155 -14.24 -7.10 18.95
CA ARG A 155 -13.97 -5.81 18.30
C ARG A 155 -14.76 -5.73 17.00
N SER A 156 -15.10 -4.51 16.59
CA SER A 156 -15.79 -4.32 15.32
C SER A 156 -14.82 -4.49 14.15
N ILE A 157 -15.30 -5.19 13.11
CA ILE A 157 -14.56 -5.52 11.90
C ILE A 157 -14.11 -4.25 11.18
N LYS A 158 -14.97 -3.22 11.15
CA LYS A 158 -14.70 -1.94 10.46
C LYS A 158 -13.46 -1.25 11.04
N GLU A 159 -13.39 -1.10 12.35
CA GLU A 159 -12.29 -0.45 13.08
C GLU A 159 -10.97 -1.22 12.91
N MET A 160 -11.04 -2.55 12.84
CA MET A 160 -9.88 -3.38 12.57
C MET A 160 -9.33 -3.15 11.15
N ILE A 161 -10.22 -3.06 10.15
CA ILE A 161 -9.82 -2.78 8.77
C ILE A 161 -9.19 -1.39 8.65
N ILE A 162 -9.80 -0.38 9.27
CA ILE A 162 -9.27 1.00 9.29
C ILE A 162 -7.83 0.99 9.84
N ALA A 163 -7.58 0.25 10.92
CA ALA A 163 -6.26 0.14 11.52
C ALA A 163 -5.24 -0.57 10.60
N CYS A 164 -5.62 -1.69 9.96
CA CYS A 164 -4.75 -2.43 9.03
C CYS A 164 -4.36 -1.58 7.80
N VAL A 165 -5.32 -0.84 7.26
CA VAL A 165 -5.09 0.07 6.12
C VAL A 165 -4.18 1.21 6.55
N TYR A 166 -4.38 1.77 7.75
CA TYR A 166 -3.52 2.85 8.27
C TYR A 166 -2.07 2.40 8.50
N ILE A 167 -1.85 1.18 8.99
CA ILE A 167 -0.52 0.54 9.11
C ILE A 167 0.15 0.48 7.73
N THR A 168 -0.57 0.00 6.72
CA THR A 168 -0.05 -0.14 5.36
C THR A 168 0.26 1.23 4.73
N CYS A 169 -0.62 2.22 4.91
CA CYS A 169 -0.38 3.59 4.48
C CYS A 169 0.88 4.18 5.13
N LYS A 170 1.12 3.92 6.42
CA LYS A 170 2.34 4.37 7.11
C LYS A 170 3.60 3.72 6.55
N LYS A 171 3.56 2.41 6.27
CA LYS A 171 4.69 1.69 5.69
C LYS A 171 5.11 2.26 4.34
N ILE A 172 4.14 2.65 3.51
CA ILE A 172 4.36 3.19 2.15
C ILE A 172 4.58 4.72 2.18
N LEU A 173 4.60 5.34 3.36
CA LEU A 173 4.73 6.80 3.53
C LEU A 173 3.62 7.60 2.81
N LEU A 174 2.42 7.04 2.72
CA LEU A 174 1.26 7.71 2.13
C LEU A 174 0.63 8.67 3.15
N PRO A 175 0.45 9.97 2.84
CA PRO A 175 -0.06 10.98 3.78
C PRO A 175 -1.58 10.87 4.01
N ARG A 176 -2.03 9.78 4.62
CA ARG A 176 -3.44 9.57 5.03
C ARG A 176 -3.58 9.64 6.54
N THR A 177 -4.61 10.33 6.99
CA THR A 177 -4.95 10.38 8.42
C THR A 177 -5.90 9.25 8.77
N LEU A 178 -5.90 8.85 10.05
CA LEU A 178 -6.84 7.87 10.55
C LEU A 178 -8.29 8.35 10.40
N SER A 179 -8.52 9.64 10.64
CA SER A 179 -9.84 10.29 10.52
C SER A 179 -10.42 10.16 9.10
N GLU A 180 -9.61 10.36 8.05
CA GLU A 180 -10.05 10.19 6.66
C GLU A 180 -10.51 8.77 6.36
N ILE A 181 -9.73 7.77 6.78
CA ILE A 181 -10.05 6.36 6.53
C ILE A 181 -11.32 5.99 7.31
N ALA A 182 -11.44 6.47 8.55
CA ALA A 182 -12.60 6.23 9.40
C ALA A 182 -13.90 6.83 8.80
N LYS A 183 -13.84 8.05 8.26
CA LYS A 183 -14.97 8.69 7.57
C LYS A 183 -15.45 7.89 6.36
N ILE A 184 -14.55 7.25 5.61
CA ILE A 184 -14.92 6.48 4.43
C ILE A 184 -15.68 5.19 4.78
N VAL A 185 -15.25 4.51 5.84
CA VAL A 185 -15.82 3.22 6.30
C VAL A 185 -17.03 3.42 7.21
N ASN A 186 -17.30 4.65 7.65
CA ASN A 186 -18.25 4.98 8.72
C ASN A 186 -17.91 4.22 10.01
N GLY A 187 -16.64 4.30 10.43
CA GLY A 187 -16.15 3.70 11.67
C GLY A 187 -15.72 4.75 12.68
N ASN A 188 -15.62 4.36 13.94
CA ASN A 188 -15.23 5.29 15.01
C ASN A 188 -13.70 5.44 15.08
N GLU A 189 -13.22 6.68 14.92
CA GLU A 189 -11.78 6.99 14.94
C GLU A 189 -11.09 6.57 16.25
N VAL A 190 -11.73 6.79 17.40
CA VAL A 190 -11.17 6.46 18.72
C VAL A 190 -10.95 4.96 18.90
N PHE A 191 -11.91 4.15 18.45
CA PHE A 191 -11.82 2.70 18.50
C PHE A 191 -10.84 2.15 17.46
N ALA A 192 -10.79 2.75 16.26
CA ALA A 192 -9.78 2.43 15.25
C ALA A 192 -8.36 2.73 15.76
N ALA A 193 -8.14 3.85 16.46
CA ALA A 193 -6.86 4.19 17.07
C ALA A 193 -6.45 3.18 18.15
N ARG A 194 -7.43 2.65 18.91
CA ARG A 194 -7.19 1.56 19.87
C ARG A 194 -6.77 0.28 19.17
N CYS A 195 -7.46 -0.10 18.09
CA CYS A 195 -7.10 -1.28 17.29
C CYS A 195 -5.69 -1.13 16.70
N TYR A 196 -5.34 0.04 16.17
CA TYR A 196 -4.00 0.34 15.67
C TYR A 196 -2.91 0.14 16.73
N ARG A 197 -3.11 0.63 17.96
CA ARG A 197 -2.15 0.44 19.07
C ARG A 197 -1.96 -1.03 19.43
N ILE A 198 -3.03 -1.83 19.34
CA ILE A 198 -2.96 -3.25 19.65
C ILE A 198 -2.20 -3.98 18.54
N LEU A 199 -2.57 -3.76 17.27
CA LEU A 199 -1.88 -4.39 16.14
C LEU A 199 -0.39 -4.05 16.11
N THR A 200 -0.02 -2.79 16.35
CA THR A 200 1.39 -2.39 16.39
C THR A 200 2.16 -3.02 17.54
N ARG A 201 1.52 -3.22 18.70
CA ARG A 201 2.13 -3.92 19.85
C ARG A 201 2.33 -5.41 19.56
N GLU A 202 1.29 -6.08 19.07
CA GLU A 202 1.29 -7.53 18.83
C GLU A 202 2.26 -7.90 17.69
N PHE A 203 2.22 -7.16 16.59
CA PHE A 203 3.11 -7.38 15.46
C PHE A 203 4.50 -6.73 15.63
N LYS A 204 4.77 -6.12 16.79
CA LYS A 204 6.04 -5.43 17.13
C LYS A 204 6.51 -4.45 16.04
N ILE A 205 5.56 -3.74 15.43
CA ILE A 205 5.88 -2.83 14.33
C ILE A 205 6.31 -1.49 14.90
N VAL A 206 7.57 -1.11 14.64
CA VAL A 206 8.13 0.19 15.03
C VAL A 206 8.03 1.15 13.86
N TYR A 207 7.36 2.29 14.07
CA TYR A 207 7.24 3.35 13.08
C TYR A 207 7.94 4.62 13.54
N THR A 208 8.65 5.25 12.61
CA THR A 208 9.14 6.62 12.78
C THR A 208 7.98 7.61 12.64
N GLN A 209 8.14 8.81 13.21
CA GLN A 209 7.18 9.89 13.00
C GLN A 209 7.11 10.25 11.51
N VAL A 210 5.88 10.50 11.03
CA VAL A 210 5.64 10.87 9.63
C VAL A 210 6.16 12.29 9.39
N ASP A 211 6.86 12.48 8.28
CA ASP A 211 7.40 13.79 7.91
C ASP A 211 6.25 14.77 7.59
N PRO A 212 6.19 15.97 8.20
CA PRO A 212 5.18 16.99 7.85
C PRO A 212 5.17 17.37 6.37
N VAL A 213 6.29 17.17 5.65
CA VAL A 213 6.42 17.49 4.22
C VAL A 213 5.37 16.75 3.38
N LEU A 214 5.06 15.50 3.74
CA LEU A 214 4.13 14.66 3.00
C LEU A 214 2.69 15.22 3.01
N TYR A 215 2.31 15.93 4.07
CA TYR A 215 0.95 16.47 4.22
C TYR A 215 0.75 17.82 3.52
N LEU A 216 1.83 18.53 3.20
CA LEU A 216 1.76 19.91 2.70
C LEU A 216 0.99 20.03 1.37
N HIS A 217 1.37 19.23 0.37
CA HIS A 217 0.73 19.23 -0.95
C HIS A 217 -0.75 18.88 -0.88
N LYS A 218 -1.10 17.94 -0.01
CA LYS A 218 -2.47 17.52 0.19
C LYS A 218 -3.32 18.63 0.79
N ILE A 219 -2.86 19.24 1.88
CA ILE A 219 -3.56 20.36 2.54
C ILE A 219 -3.71 21.51 1.56
N ALA A 220 -2.68 21.80 0.76
CA ALA A 220 -2.72 22.85 -0.25
C ALA A 220 -3.77 22.60 -1.34
N LYS A 221 -3.83 21.36 -1.87
CA LYS A 221 -4.82 20.98 -2.87
C LYS A 221 -6.24 21.12 -2.34
N GLU A 222 -6.49 20.66 -1.12
CA GLU A 222 -7.81 20.73 -0.48
C GLU A 222 -8.23 22.15 -0.09
N SER A 223 -7.26 23.03 0.22
CA SER A 223 -7.51 24.44 0.52
C SER A 223 -7.48 25.37 -0.70
N SER A 224 -7.20 24.84 -1.90
CA SER A 224 -7.12 25.56 -3.18
C SER A 224 -6.04 26.66 -3.20
N ILE A 225 -4.85 26.32 -2.70
CA ILE A 225 -3.67 27.20 -2.64
C ILE A 225 -2.88 27.15 -3.95
N SER A 226 -2.23 28.25 -4.34
CA SER A 226 -1.37 28.27 -5.53
C SER A 226 -0.15 27.36 -5.38
N GLU A 227 0.27 26.73 -6.45
CA GLU A 227 1.49 25.91 -6.43
C GLU A 227 2.73 26.73 -6.03
N LYS A 228 2.77 28.04 -6.38
CA LYS A 228 3.86 28.95 -6.00
C LYS A 228 4.01 29.10 -4.48
N THR A 229 2.89 29.23 -3.75
CA THR A 229 2.89 29.27 -2.27
C THR A 229 3.28 27.93 -1.69
N THR A 230 2.77 26.82 -2.25
CA THR A 230 3.12 25.48 -1.73
C THR A 230 4.60 25.18 -1.81
N ARG A 231 5.27 25.55 -2.92
CA ARG A 231 6.69 25.30 -3.11
C ARG A 231 7.54 26.05 -2.09
N LYS A 232 7.26 27.34 -1.89
CA LYS A 232 7.92 28.15 -0.85
C LYS A 232 7.67 27.60 0.55
N ALA A 233 6.46 27.12 0.84
CA ALA A 233 6.16 26.49 2.12
C ALA A 233 6.96 25.20 2.34
N LEU A 234 7.21 24.44 1.27
CA LEU A 234 8.01 23.22 1.28
C LEU A 234 9.47 23.54 1.61
N ASP A 235 10.05 24.55 0.96
CA ASP A 235 11.43 24.99 1.22
C ASP A 235 11.61 25.46 2.67
N ILE A 236 10.64 26.23 3.19
CA ILE A 236 10.62 26.66 4.59
C ILE A 236 10.52 25.45 5.53
N LEU A 237 9.62 24.50 5.25
CA LEU A 237 9.45 23.32 6.08
C LEU A 237 10.73 22.45 6.13
N ILE A 238 11.43 22.29 5.01
CA ILE A 238 12.69 21.55 4.94
C ILE A 238 13.79 22.24 5.77
N SER A 239 13.90 23.57 5.69
CA SER A 239 14.88 24.33 6.48
C SER A 239 14.61 24.23 7.99
N ILE A 240 13.34 24.12 8.38
CA ILE A 240 12.89 24.05 9.77
C ILE A 240 12.97 22.62 10.36
N ARG A 241 13.05 21.59 9.53
CA ARG A 241 13.01 20.16 9.94
C ARG A 241 14.01 19.78 11.05
N LYS A 242 15.15 20.46 11.15
CA LYS A 242 16.18 20.20 12.16
C LYS A 242 15.94 20.88 13.50
N ASN A 243 14.96 21.77 13.60
CA ASN A 243 14.74 22.53 14.81
C ASN A 243 14.02 21.68 15.85
N GLN A 244 14.57 21.65 17.07
CA GLN A 244 14.02 20.89 18.19
C GLN A 244 12.60 21.32 18.58
N ALA A 245 12.20 22.53 18.21
CA ALA A 245 10.88 23.08 18.49
C ALA A 245 9.71 22.29 17.90
N PHE A 246 9.92 21.41 16.93
CA PHE A 246 8.86 20.62 16.28
C PHE A 246 8.79 19.16 16.76
N ILE A 247 9.69 18.75 17.66
CA ILE A 247 9.73 17.39 18.18
C ILE A 247 8.50 17.14 19.08
N GLY A 248 7.85 15.99 18.89
CA GLY A 248 6.68 15.56 19.68
C GLY A 248 5.37 16.28 19.36
N LYS A 249 5.37 17.20 18.38
CA LYS A 249 4.16 17.88 17.92
C LYS A 249 3.53 17.15 16.75
N ASP A 250 2.22 17.33 16.57
CA ASP A 250 1.48 16.71 15.47
C ASP A 250 1.96 17.28 14.11
N PRO A 251 2.49 16.44 13.20
CA PRO A 251 3.07 16.89 11.93
C PRO A 251 2.04 17.60 11.03
N LEU A 252 0.76 17.24 11.08
CA LEU A 252 -0.28 17.93 10.31
C LEU A 252 -0.45 19.38 10.78
N SER A 253 -0.50 19.58 12.09
CA SER A 253 -0.63 20.92 12.69
C SER A 253 0.54 21.85 12.31
N VAL A 254 1.75 21.30 12.22
CA VAL A 254 2.97 22.04 11.82
C VAL A 254 2.92 22.41 10.34
N ALA A 255 2.60 21.45 9.47
CA ALA A 255 2.47 21.69 8.03
C ALA A 255 1.41 22.75 7.72
N ALA A 256 0.23 22.66 8.36
CA ALA A 256 -0.86 23.61 8.19
C ALA A 256 -0.47 25.04 8.63
N ALA A 257 0.26 25.17 9.74
CA ALA A 257 0.68 26.46 10.26
C ALA A 257 1.74 27.13 9.35
N ILE A 258 2.72 26.37 8.86
CA ILE A 258 3.73 26.88 7.93
C ILE A 258 3.08 27.32 6.62
N LEU A 259 2.19 26.49 6.08
CA LEU A 259 1.42 26.80 4.87
C LEU A 259 0.57 28.07 5.03
N TYR A 260 -0.19 28.22 6.12
CA TYR A 260 -0.91 29.46 6.39
C TYR A 260 0.02 30.69 6.47
N SER A 261 1.18 30.54 7.10
CA SER A 261 2.15 31.63 7.21
C SER A 261 2.70 32.05 5.84
N THR A 262 2.93 31.10 4.93
CA THR A 262 3.37 31.42 3.56
C THR A 262 2.29 32.06 2.71
N CYS A 263 1.04 31.65 2.86
CA CYS A 263 -0.09 32.29 2.18
C CYS A 263 -0.20 33.76 2.57
N ARG A 264 -0.03 34.07 3.86
CA ARG A 264 -0.03 35.45 4.35
C ARG A 264 1.09 36.29 3.72
N LYS A 265 2.27 35.71 3.50
CA LYS A 265 3.40 36.40 2.84
C LYS A 265 3.16 36.67 1.36
N ASN A 266 2.67 35.67 0.64
CA ASN A 266 2.37 35.81 -0.79
C ASN A 266 1.04 36.55 -1.06
N ARG A 267 0.42 37.17 -0.04
CA ARG A 267 -0.84 37.91 -0.12
C ARG A 267 -2.03 37.08 -0.64
N GLU A 268 -2.01 35.76 -0.42
CA GLU A 268 -3.16 34.89 -0.70
C GLU A 268 -4.18 34.99 0.42
N LYS A 269 -5.41 35.39 0.07
CA LYS A 269 -6.51 35.56 1.04
C LYS A 269 -7.15 34.22 1.37
N ILE A 270 -6.69 33.59 2.45
CA ILE A 270 -7.25 32.32 2.95
C ILE A 270 -7.57 32.45 4.44
N SER A 271 -8.75 31.97 4.83
CA SER A 271 -9.16 31.95 6.23
C SER A 271 -8.44 30.84 7.00
N GLN A 272 -8.16 31.10 8.27
CA GLN A 272 -7.61 30.08 9.18
C GLN A 272 -8.57 28.87 9.31
N SER A 273 -9.88 29.12 9.25
CA SER A 273 -10.90 28.07 9.30
C SER A 273 -10.81 27.13 8.11
N LYS A 274 -10.61 27.66 6.89
CA LYS A 274 -10.48 26.83 5.68
C LYS A 274 -9.28 25.89 5.77
N ILE A 275 -8.11 26.40 6.15
CA ILE A 275 -6.90 25.59 6.29
C ILE A 275 -7.01 24.57 7.43
N ALA A 276 -7.59 24.96 8.57
CA ALA A 276 -7.82 24.05 9.68
C ALA A 276 -8.76 22.89 9.27
N HIS A 277 -9.80 23.19 8.50
CA HIS A 277 -10.74 22.19 7.99
C HIS A 277 -10.05 21.19 7.03
N SER A 278 -9.27 21.70 6.07
CA SER A 278 -8.49 20.89 5.12
C SER A 278 -7.43 20.01 5.80
N ALA A 279 -6.87 20.47 6.93
CA ALA A 279 -5.93 19.68 7.72
C ALA A 279 -6.60 18.77 8.76
N HIS A 280 -7.94 18.79 8.87
CA HIS A 280 -8.72 18.08 9.89
C HIS A 280 -8.25 18.35 11.34
N ILE A 281 -7.85 19.60 11.62
CA ILE A 281 -7.43 20.06 12.95
C ILE A 281 -8.39 21.12 13.49
N ASN A 282 -8.39 21.29 14.80
CA ASN A 282 -9.12 22.40 15.41
C ASN A 282 -8.39 23.74 15.15
N ILE A 283 -9.15 24.81 14.88
CA ILE A 283 -8.64 26.16 14.60
C ILE A 283 -7.76 26.69 15.74
N ILE A 284 -8.07 26.32 16.99
CA ILE A 284 -7.29 26.72 18.18
C ILE A 284 -5.89 26.08 18.14
N THR A 285 -5.81 24.84 17.65
CA THR A 285 -4.53 24.13 17.52
C THR A 285 -3.66 24.81 16.46
N LEU A 286 -4.26 25.18 15.33
CA LEU A 286 -3.58 25.97 14.28
C LEU A 286 -3.04 27.29 14.84
N ARG A 287 -3.86 28.04 15.58
CA ARG A 287 -3.45 29.33 16.20
C ARG A 287 -2.29 29.16 17.17
N LYS A 288 -2.32 28.13 18.03
CA LYS A 288 -1.23 27.83 18.96
C LYS A 288 0.09 27.58 18.21
N ARG A 289 0.05 26.78 17.15
CA ARG A 289 1.26 26.50 16.32
C ARG A 289 1.74 27.74 15.58
N LEU A 290 0.84 28.59 15.10
CA LEU A 290 1.21 29.86 14.47
C LEU A 290 1.93 30.80 15.44
N SER A 291 1.46 30.92 16.68
CA SER A 291 2.12 31.74 17.69
C SER A 291 3.53 31.24 18.02
N GLU A 292 3.71 29.92 18.13
CA GLU A 292 5.02 29.30 18.35
C GLU A 292 5.98 29.53 17.17
N ILE A 293 5.49 29.40 15.93
CA ILE A 293 6.32 29.67 14.74
C ILE A 293 6.76 31.14 14.74
N LYS A 294 5.86 32.08 15.08
CA LYS A 294 6.22 33.50 15.18
C LYS A 294 7.24 33.77 16.27
N SER A 295 7.13 33.14 17.44
CA SER A 295 8.10 33.35 18.52
C SER A 295 9.49 32.82 18.17
N ILE A 296 9.57 31.74 17.39
CA ILE A 296 10.84 31.12 16.99
C ILE A 296 11.50 31.88 15.85
N PHE A 297 10.70 32.32 14.87
CA PHE A 297 11.24 32.88 13.62
C PHE A 297 11.09 34.40 13.50
N GLY A 298 10.50 35.09 14.49
CA GLY A 298 10.28 36.53 14.49
C GLY A 298 9.48 36.97 13.26
N ASP A 299 10.19 37.46 12.25
CA ASP A 299 9.75 37.54 10.86
C ASP A 299 10.45 36.45 10.04
N LEU A 300 9.66 35.53 9.47
CA LEU A 300 10.12 34.46 8.55
C LEU A 300 10.92 34.98 7.33
N ASP A 301 11.12 36.30 7.19
CA ASP A 301 11.85 36.95 6.08
C ASP A 301 13.34 36.63 6.12
N SER A 302 13.94 36.43 7.29
CA SER A 302 15.35 36.01 7.44
C SER A 302 15.63 34.59 6.92
N LEU A 303 14.64 33.69 6.98
CA LEU A 303 14.77 32.31 6.49
C LEU A 303 14.69 32.21 4.95
N LEU A 304 13.84 33.02 4.31
CA LEU A 304 13.69 33.04 2.86
C LEU A 304 14.90 33.68 2.16
N ASN A 305 15.48 34.74 2.73
CA ASN A 305 16.68 35.38 2.19
C ASN A 305 17.91 34.45 2.19
N ASN A 306 17.97 33.47 3.10
CA ASN A 306 19.01 32.44 3.11
C ASN A 306 18.79 31.34 2.06
N ILE A 307 17.54 31.12 1.62
CA ILE A 307 17.16 30.10 0.63
C ILE A 307 17.40 30.60 -0.81
N GLU A 308 17.30 31.91 -1.05
CA GLU A 308 17.59 32.52 -2.36
C GLU A 308 19.09 32.58 -2.72
N SER A 309 19.98 32.19 -1.81
CA SER A 309 21.42 32.10 -2.11
C SER A 309 21.73 30.87 -3.00
N PRO A 310 22.37 31.04 -4.18
CA PRO A 310 22.55 29.98 -5.17
C PRO A 310 23.38 28.77 -4.69
N LYS A 311 24.10 28.88 -3.57
CA LYS A 311 24.95 27.82 -3.01
C LYS A 311 24.17 26.68 -2.33
N ASN A 312 22.92 26.89 -1.90
CA ASN A 312 22.14 25.87 -1.19
C ASN A 312 21.25 24.99 -2.08
N LYS A 313 20.94 25.41 -3.31
CA LYS A 313 20.15 24.64 -4.28
C LYS A 313 20.80 23.29 -4.61
N ILE A 314 22.13 23.30 -4.79
CA ILE A 314 22.96 22.12 -5.10
C ILE A 314 23.00 21.10 -3.94
N LYS A 315 22.84 21.59 -2.69
CA LYS A 315 22.88 20.75 -1.48
C LYS A 315 21.53 20.09 -1.14
N LEU A 316 20.42 20.61 -1.67
CA LEU A 316 19.08 20.00 -1.55
C LEU A 316 18.84 18.93 -2.63
N GLU A 317 19.29 19.18 -3.87
CA GLU A 317 19.14 18.22 -4.98
C GLU A 317 19.95 16.92 -4.75
N SER A 318 21.17 17.04 -4.21
CA SER A 318 22.00 15.89 -3.83
C SER A 318 21.41 15.03 -2.69
N LYS A 319 20.57 15.61 -1.82
CA LYS A 319 19.90 14.89 -0.73
C LYS A 319 18.57 14.26 -1.13
N GLN A 320 17.83 14.86 -2.07
CA GLN A 320 16.64 14.24 -2.64
C GLN A 320 16.99 12.96 -3.42
N MET A 321 18.14 12.91 -4.10
CA MET A 321 18.62 11.71 -4.79
C MET A 321 18.92 10.53 -3.84
N GLN A 322 19.41 10.80 -2.62
CA GLN A 322 19.74 9.76 -1.64
C GLN A 322 18.50 9.15 -0.94
N MET A 323 17.33 9.81 -0.99
CA MET A 323 16.10 9.31 -0.35
C MET A 323 15.27 8.39 -1.25
N ASN A 324 15.63 8.22 -2.52
CA ASN A 324 14.88 7.40 -3.49
C ASN A 324 15.40 5.95 -3.66
N ILE A 325 16.33 5.49 -2.81
CA ILE A 325 16.78 4.11 -2.82
C ILE A 325 16.35 3.46 -1.49
N PRO A 326 15.28 2.66 -1.46
CA PRO A 326 15.09 1.74 -0.34
C PRO A 326 16.19 0.68 -0.44
N MET A 327 17.20 0.77 0.43
CA MET A 327 18.13 -0.33 0.67
C MET A 327 17.31 -1.54 1.15
N MET A 328 17.05 -2.47 0.24
CA MET A 328 16.72 -3.85 0.57
C MET A 328 17.92 -4.44 1.32
N ASN A 329 17.89 -4.41 2.65
CA ASN A 329 18.74 -5.27 3.44
C ASN A 329 18.20 -6.69 3.34
N VAL A 330 18.73 -7.43 2.37
CA VAL A 330 18.74 -8.89 2.39
C VAL A 330 19.75 -9.30 3.47
N LYS A 331 19.27 -9.99 4.50
CA LYS A 331 20.06 -10.87 5.33
C LYS A 331 19.41 -12.23 5.33
#